data_AF-A0A3M1RHA3-F1
#
_entry.id   AF-A0A3M1RHA3-F1
#
_cell.length_a   1.000
_cell.length_b   1.000
_cell.length_c   1.000
_cell.angle_alpha   90.00
_cell.angle_beta   90.00
_cell.angle_gamma   90.00
#
_symmetry.space_group_name_H-M   'P 1'
#
loop_
_entity.id
_entity.type
_entity.pdbx_description
1 polymer ?
#
loop_
_entity_poly.entity_id
_entity_poly.type
_entity_poly.pdbx_seq_one_letter_code
_entity_poly.pdbx_strand_id
1 'polypeptide(L)'
;MSPLSPFSCDAHEVVHIHYRVFSSPLGDLYLVRSEQGVVMVTWPGKASRLLPCLSSMRGVVVEEDGAELEALYSELQAYLAGEREELVWPIDDRLMRGDLQQQVLRLISGIPRGAVMSYRGVAEALGRPQAVRAVAQALGKNPLAIVIPCHRIIGSDGSLTGYAGGLERKSTLLALEGIPLQTRGKKIYIDRQQMHVGWWNSRRYCRPDCPSLPQNPPGNTLLLSRQLDPARLGFTPCPVCHPESAS
;
A
#
# COMPACT_ATOMS: atom_id res chain seq x y z
N MET A 1 0.30 -23.93 20.99
CA MET A 1 -0.83 -22.99 20.82
C MET A 1 -1.27 -23.09 19.37
N SER A 2 -2.41 -23.72 19.10
CA SER A 2 -2.96 -23.81 17.74
C SER A 2 -3.22 -22.40 17.21
N PRO A 3 -2.90 -22.09 15.94
CA PRO A 3 -3.29 -20.83 15.36
C PRO A 3 -4.83 -20.81 15.34
N LEU A 4 -5.43 -19.86 16.05
CA LEU A 4 -6.86 -19.58 15.94
C LEU A 4 -7.20 -19.43 14.44
N SER A 5 -8.29 -20.03 13.97
CA SER A 5 -8.77 -19.83 12.60
C SER A 5 -8.97 -18.34 12.33
N PRO A 6 -8.54 -17.77 11.18
CA PRO A 6 -8.90 -16.40 10.79
C PRO A 6 -10.42 -16.23 10.61
N PHE A 7 -11.14 -17.32 10.46
CA PHE A 7 -12.60 -17.38 10.36
C PHE A 7 -13.10 -18.00 11.67
N SER A 8 -13.32 -17.17 12.70
CA SER A 8 -14.04 -17.59 13.90
C SER A 8 -15.50 -17.75 13.52
N CYS A 9 -15.96 -18.99 13.40
CA CYS A 9 -17.36 -19.28 13.18
C CYS A 9 -18.09 -19.21 14.53
N ASP A 10 -19.06 -18.31 14.67
CA ASP A 10 -20.19 -18.61 15.53
C ASP A 10 -20.89 -19.85 14.95
N ALA A 11 -21.42 -20.73 15.79
CA ALA A 11 -21.75 -22.12 15.45
C ALA A 11 -22.83 -22.33 14.34
N HIS A 12 -23.29 -21.27 13.66
CA HIS A 12 -24.35 -21.30 12.65
C HIS A 12 -24.06 -20.56 11.34
N GLU A 13 -22.94 -19.85 11.17
CA GLU A 13 -22.70 -19.05 9.95
C GLU A 13 -21.58 -19.65 9.08
N VAL A 14 -21.94 -20.07 7.87
CA VAL A 14 -20.98 -20.53 6.85
C VAL A 14 -20.40 -19.31 6.15
N VAL A 15 -19.07 -19.22 6.07
CA VAL A 15 -18.38 -18.15 5.34
C VAL A 15 -18.14 -18.59 3.90
N HIS A 16 -18.76 -17.89 2.95
CA HIS A 16 -18.48 -18.05 1.53
C HIS A 16 -17.28 -17.19 1.12
N ILE A 17 -16.32 -17.81 0.45
CA ILE A 17 -15.12 -17.19 -0.09
C ILE A 17 -15.09 -17.43 -1.57
N HIS A 18 -15.16 -16.36 -2.35
CA HIS A 18 -15.01 -16.39 -3.79
C HIS A 18 -13.60 -15.96 -4.16
N TYR A 19 -12.96 -16.67 -5.09
CA TYR A 19 -11.69 -16.24 -5.65
C TYR A 19 -11.68 -16.35 -7.17
N ARG A 20 -10.78 -15.60 -7.81
CA ARG A 20 -10.47 -15.75 -9.22
C ARG A 20 -9.06 -15.26 -9.53
N VAL A 21 -8.48 -15.80 -10.59
CA VAL A 21 -7.16 -15.40 -11.09
C VAL A 21 -7.32 -14.56 -12.34
N PHE A 22 -6.70 -13.40 -12.35
CA PHE A 22 -6.69 -12.49 -13.47
C PHE A 22 -5.25 -12.17 -13.90
N SER A 23 -4.98 -12.25 -15.20
CA SER A 23 -3.69 -11.78 -15.72
C SER A 23 -3.60 -10.25 -15.64
N SER A 24 -2.42 -9.69 -15.40
CA SER A 24 -2.24 -8.24 -15.34
C SER A 24 -0.83 -7.86 -15.81
N PRO A 25 -0.55 -6.56 -16.06
CA PRO A 25 0.82 -6.09 -16.29
C PRO A 25 1.81 -6.41 -15.15
N LEU A 26 1.31 -6.79 -13.96
CA LEU A 26 2.10 -7.17 -12.80
C LEU A 26 2.17 -8.71 -12.62
N GLY A 27 1.78 -9.48 -13.64
CA GLY A 27 1.59 -10.92 -13.60
C GLY A 27 0.23 -11.32 -13.04
N ASP A 28 0.00 -12.62 -12.88
CA ASP A 28 -1.29 -13.14 -12.42
C ASP A 28 -1.61 -12.70 -10.99
N LEU A 29 -2.82 -12.20 -10.80
CA LEU A 29 -3.36 -11.69 -9.54
C LEU A 29 -4.53 -12.56 -9.10
N TYR A 30 -4.47 -12.99 -7.84
CA TYR A 30 -5.56 -13.61 -7.14
C TYR A 30 -6.33 -12.52 -6.42
N LEU A 31 -7.60 -12.37 -6.78
CA LEU A 31 -8.58 -11.59 -6.03
C LEU A 31 -9.44 -12.57 -5.25
N VAL A 32 -9.56 -12.34 -3.95
CA VAL A 32 -10.32 -13.18 -3.02
C VAL A 32 -11.24 -12.30 -2.20
N ARG A 33 -12.51 -12.66 -2.11
CA ARG A 33 -13.58 -11.90 -1.48
C ARG A 33 -14.43 -12.81 -0.59
N SER A 34 -14.96 -12.25 0.49
CA SER A 34 -16.05 -12.80 1.28
C SER A 34 -17.31 -11.93 1.11
N GLU A 35 -18.40 -12.32 1.76
CA GLU A 35 -19.61 -11.50 1.88
C GLU A 35 -19.34 -10.10 2.48
N GLN A 36 -18.28 -9.95 3.30
CA GLN A 36 -17.93 -8.67 3.94
C GLN A 36 -17.07 -7.76 3.05
N GLY A 37 -16.44 -8.32 2.02
CA GLY A 37 -15.58 -7.57 1.10
C GLY A 37 -14.32 -8.31 0.69
N VAL A 38 -13.38 -7.58 0.09
CA VAL A 38 -12.12 -8.13 -0.41
C VAL A 38 -11.24 -8.54 0.76
N VAL A 39 -10.89 -9.84 0.78
CA VAL A 39 -10.09 -10.49 1.81
C VAL A 39 -8.61 -10.47 1.44
N MET A 40 -8.31 -10.66 0.14
CA MET A 40 -6.93 -10.76 -0.34
C MET A 40 -6.80 -10.31 -1.79
N VAL A 41 -5.71 -9.59 -2.06
CA VAL A 41 -5.19 -9.32 -3.40
C VAL A 41 -3.72 -9.70 -3.40
N THR A 42 -3.34 -10.73 -4.15
CA THR A 42 -1.97 -11.25 -4.10
C THR A 42 -1.53 -12.00 -5.36
N TRP A 43 -0.27 -12.42 -5.40
CA TRP A 43 0.29 -13.24 -6.49
C TRP A 43 0.28 -14.73 -6.14
N PRO A 44 0.38 -15.64 -7.14
CA PRO A 44 0.29 -17.09 -6.95
C PRO A 44 1.11 -17.67 -5.79
N GLY A 45 2.31 -17.14 -5.54
CA GLY A 45 3.18 -17.63 -4.46
C GLY A 45 2.56 -17.55 -3.06
N LYS A 46 1.78 -16.50 -2.76
CA LYS A 46 1.05 -16.38 -1.48
C LYS A 46 -0.30 -17.09 -1.53
N ALA A 47 -1.03 -16.96 -2.64
CA ALA A 47 -2.36 -17.54 -2.80
C ALA A 47 -2.35 -19.08 -2.73
N SER A 48 -1.35 -19.73 -3.34
CA SER A 48 -1.18 -21.19 -3.35
C SER A 48 -1.06 -21.83 -1.96
N ARG A 49 -0.69 -21.04 -0.94
CA ARG A 49 -0.65 -21.51 0.46
C ARG A 49 -1.94 -21.16 1.20
N LEU A 50 -2.53 -20.01 0.90
CA LEU A 50 -3.70 -19.53 1.64
C LEU A 50 -4.97 -20.25 1.21
N LEU A 51 -5.26 -20.37 -0.09
CA LEU A 51 -6.52 -20.97 -0.56
C LEU A 51 -6.72 -22.41 -0.05
N PRO A 52 -5.73 -23.33 -0.12
CA PRO A 52 -5.90 -24.67 0.48
C PRO A 52 -6.08 -24.63 2.00
N CYS A 53 -5.46 -23.67 2.67
CA CYS A 53 -5.67 -23.45 4.10
C CYS A 53 -7.11 -22.97 4.37
N LEU A 54 -7.67 -22.10 3.53
CA LEU A 54 -9.07 -21.67 3.60
C LEU A 54 -10.04 -22.84 3.42
N SER A 55 -9.85 -23.62 2.36
CA SER A 55 -10.71 -24.75 2.02
C SER A 55 -10.68 -25.87 3.07
N SER A 56 -9.63 -25.96 3.89
CA SER A 56 -9.55 -26.97 4.96
C SER A 56 -10.17 -26.52 6.28
N MET A 57 -10.65 -25.27 6.38
CA MET A 57 -11.30 -24.77 7.59
C MET A 57 -12.79 -25.13 7.64
N ARG A 58 -13.22 -25.59 8.81
CA ARG A 58 -14.62 -25.92 9.06
C ARG A 58 -15.48 -24.66 8.93
N GLY A 59 -16.59 -24.76 8.19
CA GLY A 59 -17.53 -23.65 7.99
C GLY A 59 -17.10 -22.64 6.92
N VAL A 60 -16.03 -22.92 6.17
CA VAL A 60 -15.60 -22.08 5.05
C VAL A 60 -15.85 -22.84 3.73
N VAL A 61 -16.57 -22.21 2.81
CA VAL A 61 -16.76 -22.70 1.45
C VAL A 61 -15.94 -21.81 0.52
N VAL A 62 -15.06 -22.41 -0.27
CA VAL A 62 -14.20 -21.68 -1.21
C VAL A 62 -14.58 -22.06 -2.63
N GLU A 63 -15.02 -21.08 -3.40
CA GLU A 63 -15.50 -21.25 -4.77
C GLU A 63 -14.77 -20.31 -5.72
N GLU A 64 -14.58 -20.76 -6.95
CA GLU A 64 -14.12 -19.90 -8.02
C GLU A 64 -15.34 -19.26 -8.70
N ASP A 65 -15.51 -17.93 -8.57
CA ASP A 65 -16.70 -17.21 -9.04
C ASP A 65 -16.34 -15.92 -9.79
N GLY A 66 -17.26 -15.42 -10.62
CA GLY A 66 -16.98 -14.50 -11.72
C GLY A 66 -17.48 -13.08 -11.54
N ALA A 67 -18.78 -12.86 -11.33
CA ALA A 67 -19.39 -11.55 -11.66
C ALA A 67 -18.85 -10.38 -10.82
N GLU A 68 -18.79 -10.54 -9.50
CA GLU A 68 -18.33 -9.47 -8.60
C GLU A 68 -16.82 -9.26 -8.68
N LEU A 69 -16.07 -10.35 -8.86
CA LEU A 69 -14.62 -10.31 -8.99
C LEU A 69 -14.18 -9.69 -10.32
N GLU A 70 -14.96 -9.86 -11.39
CA GLU A 70 -14.76 -9.18 -12.68
C GLU A 70 -14.95 -7.67 -12.55
N ALA A 71 -15.95 -7.21 -11.80
CA ALA A 71 -16.14 -5.78 -11.55
C ALA A 71 -14.94 -5.19 -10.79
N LEU A 72 -14.52 -5.82 -9.69
CA LEU A 72 -13.32 -5.40 -8.95
C LEU A 72 -12.06 -5.42 -9.82
N TYR A 73 -11.91 -6.43 -10.67
CA TYR A 73 -10.79 -6.53 -11.59
C TYR A 73 -10.80 -5.42 -12.64
N SER A 74 -11.96 -5.07 -13.21
CA SER A 74 -12.10 -3.93 -14.12
C SER A 74 -11.68 -2.62 -13.44
N GLU A 75 -12.04 -2.42 -12.18
CA GLU A 75 -11.58 -1.24 -11.43
C GLU A 75 -10.08 -1.20 -11.22
N LEU A 76 -9.49 -2.35 -10.90
CA LEU A 76 -8.06 -2.51 -10.77
C LEU A 76 -7.34 -2.25 -12.10
N GLN A 77 -7.90 -2.69 -13.23
CA GLN A 77 -7.35 -2.39 -14.55
C GLN A 77 -7.37 -0.89 -14.82
N ALA A 78 -8.48 -0.19 -14.57
CA ALA A 78 -8.55 1.27 -14.72
C ALA A 78 -7.52 1.97 -13.81
N TYR A 79 -7.32 1.49 -12.59
CA TYR A 79 -6.29 2.01 -11.69
C TYR A 79 -4.87 1.82 -12.24
N LEU A 80 -4.59 0.63 -12.79
CA LEU A 80 -3.31 0.29 -13.39
C LEU A 80 -3.09 1.02 -14.73
N ALA A 81 -4.16 1.39 -15.43
CA ALA A 81 -4.10 2.23 -16.63
C ALA A 81 -3.90 3.72 -16.31
N GLY A 82 -4.05 4.13 -15.04
CA GLY A 82 -4.01 5.53 -14.62
C GLY A 82 -5.32 6.28 -14.89
N GLU A 83 -6.38 5.57 -15.26
CA GLU A 83 -7.74 6.09 -15.49
C GLU A 83 -8.53 6.24 -14.19
N ARG A 84 -8.01 5.67 -13.09
CA ARG A 84 -8.57 5.75 -11.74
C ARG A 84 -7.48 6.09 -10.72
N GLU A 85 -7.76 7.06 -9.85
CA GLU A 85 -6.82 7.51 -8.82
C GLU A 85 -6.82 6.62 -7.57
N GLU A 86 -7.97 6.07 -7.18
CA GLU A 86 -8.15 5.34 -5.91
C GLU A 86 -8.95 4.04 -6.08
N LEU A 87 -8.65 3.04 -5.25
CA LEU A 87 -9.39 1.78 -5.15
C LEU A 87 -10.15 1.76 -3.83
N VAL A 88 -11.42 2.14 -3.86
CA VAL A 88 -12.29 2.19 -2.67
C VAL A 88 -13.16 0.94 -2.64
N TRP A 89 -12.64 -0.12 -2.02
CA TRP A 89 -13.33 -1.41 -1.92
C TRP A 89 -13.77 -1.68 -0.47
N PRO A 90 -14.91 -2.35 -0.26
CA PRO A 90 -15.19 -3.01 1.01
C PRO A 90 -14.06 -4.01 1.30
N ILE A 91 -13.46 -3.91 2.48
CA ILE A 91 -12.35 -4.78 2.92
C ILE A 91 -12.83 -5.65 4.07
N ASP A 92 -12.59 -6.95 3.94
CA ASP A 92 -12.67 -7.90 5.05
C ASP A 92 -11.28 -8.01 5.69
N ASP A 93 -11.14 -7.49 6.91
CA ASP A 93 -9.88 -7.40 7.62
C ASP A 93 -9.57 -8.61 8.53
N ARG A 94 -10.35 -9.70 8.44
CA ARG A 94 -10.16 -10.93 9.25
C ARG A 94 -8.76 -11.56 9.12
N LEU A 95 -8.06 -11.31 8.02
CA LEU A 95 -6.67 -11.75 7.83
C LEU A 95 -5.62 -10.84 8.52
N MET A 96 -6.01 -9.68 9.04
CA MET A 96 -5.16 -8.72 9.75
C MET A 96 -5.18 -9.01 11.26
N ARG A 97 -4.29 -9.88 11.75
CA ARG A 97 -4.42 -10.47 13.09
C ARG A 97 -3.69 -9.76 14.24
N GLY A 98 -2.79 -8.83 13.92
CA GLY A 98 -2.01 -8.13 14.94
C GLY A 98 -2.41 -6.66 15.05
N ASP A 99 -2.53 -6.14 16.28
CA ASP A 99 -2.85 -4.72 16.51
C ASP A 99 -1.91 -3.80 15.75
N LEU A 100 -0.60 -4.07 15.81
CA LEU A 100 0.40 -3.32 15.06
C LEU A 100 0.19 -3.46 13.54
N GLN A 101 -0.16 -4.64 13.06
CA GLN A 101 -0.43 -4.86 11.64
C GLN A 101 -1.63 -4.03 11.18
N GLN A 102 -2.75 -4.10 11.89
CA GLN A 102 -3.93 -3.30 11.59
C GLN A 102 -3.65 -1.80 11.67
N GLN A 103 -2.92 -1.33 12.68
CA GLN A 103 -2.54 0.08 12.82
C GLN A 103 -1.67 0.54 11.64
N VAL A 104 -0.66 -0.25 11.26
CA VAL A 104 0.21 0.04 10.13
C VAL A 104 -0.58 0.07 8.83
N LEU A 105 -1.40 -0.97 8.55
CA LEU A 105 -2.17 -1.08 7.30
C LEU A 105 -3.22 0.04 7.20
N ARG A 106 -3.91 0.37 8.30
CA ARG A 106 -4.82 1.53 8.35
C ARG A 106 -4.10 2.84 8.05
N LEU A 107 -2.94 3.07 8.67
CA LEU A 107 -2.18 4.30 8.44
C LEU A 107 -1.75 4.43 6.97
N ILE A 108 -1.17 3.37 6.40
CA ILE A 108 -0.66 3.46 5.03
C ILE A 108 -1.76 3.51 3.96
N SER A 109 -2.98 3.07 4.29
CA SER A 109 -4.15 3.22 3.40
C SER A 109 -4.49 4.69 3.15
N GLY A 110 -4.09 5.60 4.04
CA GLY A 110 -4.26 7.05 3.84
C GLY A 110 -3.10 7.73 3.10
N ILE A 111 -2.07 7.00 2.65
CA ILE A 111 -1.02 7.57 1.81
C ILE A 111 -1.56 7.61 0.37
N PRO A 112 -1.74 8.78 -0.25
CA PRO A 112 -2.40 8.90 -1.55
C PRO A 112 -1.52 8.39 -2.69
N ARG A 113 -2.14 8.17 -3.85
CA ARG A 113 -1.43 7.93 -5.11
C ARG A 113 -0.40 9.03 -5.35
N GLY A 114 0.78 8.66 -5.84
CA GLY A 114 1.85 9.62 -6.11
C GLY A 114 2.54 10.16 -4.85
N ALA A 115 2.26 9.58 -3.67
CA ALA A 115 2.99 9.88 -2.44
C ALA A 115 3.68 8.63 -1.89
N VAL A 116 4.81 8.84 -1.21
CA VAL A 116 5.56 7.77 -0.54
C VAL A 116 6.00 8.20 0.86
N MET A 117 6.18 7.23 1.75
CA MET A 117 6.67 7.43 3.11
C MET A 117 7.78 6.42 3.42
N SER A 118 8.71 6.75 4.32
CA SER A 118 9.70 5.76 4.77
C SER A 118 9.14 4.80 5.82
N TYR A 119 9.74 3.61 5.98
CA TYR A 119 9.43 2.72 7.11
C TYR A 119 9.56 3.41 8.47
N ARG A 120 10.60 4.25 8.60
CA ARG A 120 10.81 5.09 9.79
C ARG A 120 9.66 6.07 9.98
N GLY A 121 9.17 6.65 8.89
CA GLY A 121 8.04 7.56 8.90
C GLY A 121 6.74 6.95 9.35
N VAL A 122 6.44 5.74 8.90
CA VAL A 122 5.28 4.99 9.38
C VAL A 122 5.42 4.74 10.89
N ALA A 123 6.60 4.31 11.35
CA ALA A 123 6.85 4.07 12.77
C ALA A 123 6.68 5.33 13.63
N GLU A 124 7.20 6.47 13.17
CA GLU A 124 7.06 7.76 13.85
C GLU A 124 5.62 8.30 13.82
N ALA A 125 4.92 8.15 12.69
CA ALA A 125 3.52 8.55 12.58
C ALA A 125 2.59 7.74 13.49
N LEU A 126 2.98 6.50 13.84
CA LEU A 126 2.32 5.69 14.87
C LEU A 126 2.74 6.02 16.31
N GLY A 127 3.63 7.00 16.52
CA GLY A 127 4.20 7.31 17.84
C GLY A 127 5.14 6.22 18.38
N ARG A 128 5.67 5.36 17.50
CA ARG A 128 6.53 4.22 17.85
C ARG A 128 7.86 4.27 17.08
N PRO A 129 8.71 5.30 17.25
CA PRO A 129 9.91 5.52 16.42
C PRO A 129 10.90 4.33 16.40
N GLN A 130 10.94 3.52 17.45
CA GLN A 130 11.82 2.35 17.56
C GLN A 130 11.26 1.09 16.85
N ALA A 131 10.00 1.12 16.41
CA ALA A 131 9.29 -0.06 15.88
C ALA A 131 9.51 -0.30 14.37
N VAL A 132 10.54 0.29 13.74
CA VAL A 132 10.78 0.24 12.28
C VAL A 132 10.79 -1.19 11.74
N ARG A 133 11.48 -2.13 12.42
CA ARG A 133 11.53 -3.54 12.00
C ARG A 133 10.16 -4.22 12.12
N ALA A 134 9.42 -3.93 13.18
CA ALA A 134 8.10 -4.49 13.41
C ALA A 134 7.09 -3.96 12.38
N VAL A 135 7.19 -2.67 12.00
CA VAL A 135 6.44 -2.07 10.90
C VAL A 135 6.77 -2.76 9.57
N ALA A 136 8.05 -2.99 9.27
CA ALA A 136 8.43 -3.70 8.04
C ALA A 136 7.86 -5.13 7.99
N GLN A 137 7.86 -5.85 9.11
CA GLN A 137 7.26 -7.19 9.22
C GLN A 137 5.74 -7.15 9.04
N ALA A 138 5.05 -6.17 9.62
CA ALA A 138 3.62 -5.95 9.44
C ALA A 138 3.27 -5.71 7.96
N LEU A 139 4.02 -4.83 7.28
CA LEU A 139 3.83 -4.53 5.85
C LEU A 139 4.09 -5.76 4.95
N GLY A 140 5.07 -6.60 5.28
CA GLY A 140 5.33 -7.84 4.54
C GLY A 140 4.15 -8.83 4.57
N LYS A 141 3.32 -8.72 5.61
CA LYS A 141 2.10 -9.52 5.82
C LYS A 141 0.83 -8.84 5.31
N ASN A 142 0.93 -7.77 4.52
CA ASN A 142 -0.24 -7.19 3.85
C ASN A 142 -0.94 -8.25 2.95
N PRO A 143 -2.22 -8.59 3.21
CA PRO A 143 -2.99 -9.48 2.35
C PRO A 143 -3.58 -8.76 1.13
N LEU A 144 -3.65 -7.44 1.14
CA LEU A 144 -4.34 -6.62 0.13
C LEU A 144 -3.29 -5.81 -0.64
N ALA A 145 -2.45 -6.48 -1.43
CA ALA A 145 -1.48 -5.78 -2.26
C ALA A 145 -2.18 -4.82 -3.24
N ILE A 146 -1.53 -3.71 -3.59
CA ILE A 146 -2.06 -2.63 -4.44
C ILE A 146 -3.15 -1.80 -3.73
N VAL A 147 -4.22 -2.45 -3.24
CA VAL A 147 -5.35 -1.81 -2.55
C VAL A 147 -4.89 -1.13 -1.25
N ILE A 148 -4.21 -1.88 -0.37
CA ILE A 148 -3.46 -1.30 0.73
C ILE A 148 -2.03 -1.06 0.21
N PRO A 149 -1.60 0.21 0.06
CA PRO A 149 -0.51 0.57 -0.84
C PRO A 149 0.87 0.40 -0.18
N CYS A 150 1.22 -0.81 0.24
CA CYS A 150 2.50 -1.07 0.90
C CYS A 150 3.72 -0.88 -0.02
N HIS A 151 3.51 -0.79 -1.35
CA HIS A 151 4.55 -0.39 -2.32
C HIS A 151 4.96 1.08 -2.17
N ARG A 152 4.12 1.94 -1.57
CA ARG A 152 4.43 3.35 -1.28
C ARG A 152 5.39 3.54 -0.09
N ILE A 153 5.78 2.46 0.58
CA ILE A 153 6.70 2.52 1.72
C ILE A 153 8.13 2.21 1.30
N ILE A 154 9.09 3.08 1.58
CA ILE A 154 10.48 2.98 1.09
C ILE A 154 11.53 3.06 2.21
N GLY A 155 12.80 2.86 1.86
CA GLY A 155 13.93 3.15 2.75
C GLY A 155 14.03 4.65 3.05
N SER A 156 14.54 5.00 4.23
CA SER A 156 14.73 6.40 4.64
C SER A 156 15.78 7.15 3.79
N ASP A 157 16.61 6.44 3.03
CA ASP A 157 17.54 6.95 2.03
C ASP A 157 16.90 7.11 0.64
N GLY A 158 15.64 6.72 0.46
CA GLY A 158 14.93 6.74 -0.80
C GLY A 158 15.07 5.46 -1.62
N SER A 159 15.77 4.45 -1.10
CA SER A 159 15.91 3.16 -1.77
C SER A 159 14.60 2.39 -1.82
N LEU A 160 14.33 1.73 -2.94
CA LEU A 160 13.31 0.71 -3.06
C LEU A 160 13.84 -0.56 -2.40
N THR A 161 13.39 -0.80 -1.18
CA THR A 161 13.67 -2.02 -0.41
C THR A 161 12.36 -2.60 0.09
N GLY A 162 12.35 -3.89 0.42
CA GLY A 162 11.22 -4.54 1.10
C GLY A 162 9.89 -4.46 0.33
N TYR A 163 9.54 -5.54 -0.35
CA TYR A 163 8.19 -5.69 -0.90
C TYR A 163 7.86 -7.16 -1.09
N ALA A 164 6.73 -7.60 -0.55
CA ALA A 164 6.33 -9.00 -0.64
C ALA A 164 6.06 -9.45 -2.09
N GLY A 165 5.69 -8.52 -2.98
CA GLY A 165 5.51 -8.76 -4.41
C GLY A 165 6.79 -8.69 -5.24
N GLY A 166 7.96 -8.44 -4.63
CA GLY A 166 9.23 -8.28 -5.36
C GLY A 166 9.47 -6.86 -5.89
N LEU A 167 10.73 -6.44 -5.94
CA LEU A 167 11.09 -5.04 -6.22
C LEU A 167 10.66 -4.56 -7.61
N GLU A 168 10.62 -5.44 -8.61
CA GLU A 168 10.17 -5.14 -9.96
C GLU A 168 8.73 -4.60 -9.97
N ARG A 169 7.79 -5.33 -9.35
CA ARG A 169 6.39 -4.90 -9.24
C ARG A 169 6.24 -3.60 -8.47
N LYS A 170 7.05 -3.42 -7.42
CA LYS A 170 7.08 -2.17 -6.65
C LYS A 170 7.54 -1.00 -7.50
N SER A 171 8.60 -1.15 -8.29
CA SER A 171 9.04 -0.09 -9.21
C SER A 171 8.00 0.22 -10.27
N THR A 172 7.35 -0.80 -10.86
CA THR A 172 6.29 -0.59 -11.85
C THR A 172 5.11 0.18 -11.28
N LEU A 173 4.63 -0.21 -10.09
CA LEU A 173 3.54 0.49 -9.40
C LEU A 173 3.92 1.93 -9.07
N LEU A 174 5.12 2.18 -8.53
CA LEU A 174 5.55 3.53 -8.20
C LEU A 174 5.68 4.42 -9.45
N ALA A 175 6.26 3.89 -10.54
CA ALA A 175 6.39 4.63 -11.79
C ALA A 175 5.01 5.00 -12.38
N LEU A 176 4.07 4.07 -12.35
CA LEU A 176 2.68 4.25 -12.77
C LEU A 176 1.96 5.33 -11.95
N GLU A 177 2.30 5.45 -10.67
CA GLU A 177 1.81 6.51 -9.79
C GLU A 177 2.54 7.86 -9.95
N GLY A 178 3.41 7.99 -10.97
CA GLY A 178 4.14 9.23 -11.24
C GLY A 178 5.31 9.48 -10.29
N ILE A 179 5.82 8.44 -9.61
CA ILE A 179 7.01 8.55 -8.77
C ILE A 179 8.26 8.43 -9.66
N PRO A 180 9.12 9.46 -9.71
CA PRO A 180 10.34 9.44 -10.49
C PRO A 180 11.36 8.49 -9.85
N LEU A 181 11.84 7.53 -10.64
CA LEU A 181 12.80 6.52 -10.20
C LEU A 181 14.15 6.71 -10.91
N GLN A 182 15.23 6.44 -10.20
CA GLN A 182 16.60 6.45 -10.71
C GLN A 182 17.33 5.17 -10.29
N THR A 183 18.22 4.67 -11.14
CA THR A 183 19.03 3.48 -10.86
C THR A 183 20.46 3.88 -10.55
N ARG A 184 21.02 3.37 -9.45
CA ARG A 184 22.44 3.55 -9.09
C ARG A 184 23.05 2.17 -8.82
N GLY A 185 23.89 1.71 -9.75
CA GLY A 185 24.36 0.32 -9.74
C GLY A 185 23.18 -0.65 -9.89
N LYS A 186 23.04 -1.61 -8.96
CA LYS A 186 21.95 -2.59 -8.95
C LYS A 186 20.72 -2.17 -8.13
N LYS A 187 20.72 -0.96 -7.54
CA LYS A 187 19.66 -0.49 -6.65
C LYS A 187 18.83 0.60 -7.31
N ILE A 188 17.53 0.59 -7.04
CA ILE A 188 16.57 1.61 -7.50
C ILE A 188 16.27 2.55 -6.34
N TYR A 189 16.23 3.84 -6.62
CA TYR A 189 15.92 4.91 -5.68
C TYR A 189 14.85 5.83 -6.25
N ILE A 190 14.16 6.54 -5.39
CA ILE A 190 13.34 7.68 -5.79
C ILE A 190 14.24 8.87 -6.10
N ASP A 191 13.95 9.59 -7.18
CA ASP A 191 14.58 10.88 -7.46
C ASP A 191 13.94 11.98 -6.61
N ARG A 192 14.51 12.20 -5.43
CA ARG A 192 14.01 13.18 -4.46
C ARG A 192 14.02 14.62 -4.97
N GLN A 193 14.88 14.96 -5.93
CA GLN A 193 14.93 16.31 -6.49
C GLN A 193 13.72 16.61 -7.39
N GLN A 194 13.04 15.56 -7.86
CA GLN A 194 11.83 15.64 -8.66
C GLN A 194 10.56 15.47 -7.82
N MET A 195 10.67 15.54 -6.49
CA MET A 195 9.56 15.35 -5.55
C MET A 195 9.40 16.57 -4.64
N HIS A 196 8.16 16.91 -4.32
CA HIS A 196 7.90 17.78 -3.18
C HIS A 196 8.15 17.02 -1.86
N VAL A 197 8.53 17.75 -0.82
CA VAL A 197 8.73 17.23 0.53
C VAL A 197 7.59 17.69 1.40
N GLY A 198 6.76 16.76 1.86
CA GLY A 198 5.60 17.02 2.72
C GLY A 198 5.73 16.40 4.11
N TRP A 199 4.80 16.74 5.00
CA TRP A 199 4.72 16.18 6.35
C TRP A 199 3.35 15.57 6.61
N TRP A 200 3.33 14.33 7.08
CA TRP A 200 2.10 13.58 7.35
C TRP A 200 1.15 14.28 8.32
N ASN A 201 1.68 14.79 9.44
CA ASN A 201 0.85 15.38 10.51
C ASN A 201 0.42 16.81 10.22
N SER A 202 1.36 17.69 9.85
CA SER A 202 1.09 19.12 9.67
C SER A 202 0.47 19.45 8.31
N ARG A 203 0.45 18.47 7.38
CA ARG A 203 -0.05 18.64 6.02
C ARG A 203 0.59 19.85 5.31
N ARG A 204 1.85 20.18 5.61
CA ARG A 204 2.62 21.16 4.83
C ARG A 204 3.41 20.45 3.73
N TYR A 205 3.76 21.15 2.66
CA TYR A 205 4.73 20.67 1.67
C TYR A 205 5.62 21.78 1.11
N CYS A 206 6.81 21.41 0.67
CA CYS A 206 7.86 22.27 0.15
C CYS A 206 8.42 21.73 -1.17
N ARG A 207 9.08 22.59 -1.94
CA ARG A 207 10.05 22.17 -2.97
C ARG A 207 11.27 21.49 -2.32
N PRO A 208 11.96 20.57 -3.01
CA PRO A 208 13.09 19.83 -2.43
C PRO A 208 14.32 20.71 -2.16
N ASP A 209 14.40 21.89 -2.76
CA ASP A 209 15.45 22.90 -2.61
C ASP A 209 15.08 24.02 -1.61
N CYS A 210 13.93 23.91 -0.93
CA CYS A 210 13.44 24.95 -0.03
C CYS A 210 14.44 25.22 1.12
N PRO A 211 14.83 26.49 1.36
CA PRO A 211 15.79 26.83 2.41
C PRO A 211 15.26 26.57 3.83
N SER A 212 13.93 26.44 3.99
CA SER A 212 13.30 26.08 5.27
C SER A 212 13.23 24.57 5.50
N LEU A 213 13.72 23.75 4.58
CA LEU A 213 13.78 22.32 4.81
C LEU A 213 14.85 21.99 5.87
N PRO A 214 14.50 21.20 6.89
CA PRO A 214 15.47 20.72 7.86
C PRO A 214 16.50 19.82 7.17
N GLN A 215 17.77 19.92 7.59
CA GLN A 215 18.83 19.04 7.10
C GLN A 215 18.52 17.56 7.32
N ASN A 216 17.84 17.26 8.44
CA ASN A 216 17.31 15.94 8.77
C ASN A 216 15.79 16.03 8.92
N PRO A 217 15.02 15.82 7.84
CA PRO A 217 13.57 15.80 7.91
C PRO A 217 13.09 14.75 8.93
N PRO A 218 12.01 15.05 9.68
CA PRO A 218 11.42 14.08 10.57
C PRO A 218 11.01 12.82 9.79
N GLY A 219 10.98 11.67 10.43
CA GLY A 219 10.65 10.42 9.76
C GLY A 219 9.28 10.47 9.10
N ASN A 220 8.27 11.13 9.70
CA ASN A 220 6.91 11.31 9.15
C ASN A 220 6.83 12.18 7.86
N THR A 221 7.96 12.40 7.21
CA THR A 221 8.08 13.03 5.90
C THR A 221 7.42 12.17 4.83
N LEU A 222 6.65 12.83 3.97
CA LEU A 222 6.15 12.31 2.70
C LEU A 222 7.00 12.88 1.56
N LEU A 223 7.26 12.06 0.54
CA LEU A 223 7.66 12.60 -0.76
C LEU A 223 6.42 12.55 -1.66
N LEU A 224 6.10 13.67 -2.29
CA LEU A 224 4.91 13.83 -3.13
C LEU A 224 5.36 14.08 -4.57
N SER A 225 4.78 13.35 -5.53
CA SER A 225 5.03 13.57 -6.95
C SER A 225 4.66 15.01 -7.33
N ARG A 226 5.41 15.60 -8.26
CA ARG A 226 5.04 16.90 -8.84
C ARG A 226 3.76 16.84 -9.68
N GLN A 227 3.33 15.64 -10.07
CA GLN A 227 2.07 15.41 -10.77
C GLN A 227 0.88 15.35 -9.80
N LEU A 228 1.15 15.14 -8.50
CA LEU A 228 0.12 15.15 -7.46
C LEU A 228 -0.27 16.60 -7.16
N ASP A 229 -1.56 16.89 -7.07
CA ASP A 229 -2.10 18.15 -6.54
C ASP A 229 -2.25 18.01 -5.01
N PRO A 230 -1.30 18.51 -4.19
CA PRO A 230 -1.36 18.29 -2.75
C PRO A 230 -2.49 19.10 -2.10
N ALA A 231 -2.92 20.20 -2.73
CA ALA A 231 -3.98 21.05 -2.18
C ALA A 231 -5.33 20.33 -2.12
N ARG A 232 -5.65 19.52 -3.15
CA ARG A 232 -6.83 18.63 -3.13
C ARG A 232 -6.82 17.61 -1.99
N LEU A 233 -5.63 17.27 -1.51
CA LEU A 233 -5.40 16.34 -0.41
C LEU A 233 -5.27 17.03 0.95
N GLY A 234 -5.63 18.32 1.02
CA GLY A 234 -5.59 19.12 2.24
C GLY A 234 -4.19 19.57 2.65
N PHE A 235 -3.19 19.50 1.76
CA PHE A 235 -1.87 20.04 2.05
C PHE A 235 -1.80 21.55 1.78
N THR A 236 -1.17 22.27 2.70
CA THR A 236 -0.90 23.70 2.58
C THR A 236 0.53 23.92 2.06
N PRO A 237 0.72 24.79 1.06
CA PRO A 237 2.05 25.07 0.54
C PRO A 237 2.93 25.82 1.55
N CYS A 238 4.24 25.66 1.41
CA CYS A 238 5.21 26.40 2.19
C CYS A 238 5.24 27.88 1.74
N PRO A 239 5.10 28.84 2.67
CA PRO A 239 5.11 30.27 2.34
C PRO A 239 6.51 30.81 2.01
N VAL A 240 7.55 29.97 2.04
CA VAL A 240 8.93 30.38 1.74
C VAL A 240 9.32 30.01 0.32
N CYS A 241 9.04 28.78 -0.11
CA CYS A 241 9.40 28.32 -1.45
C CYS A 241 8.25 28.35 -2.46
N HIS A 242 7.01 28.60 -2.03
CA HIS A 242 5.81 28.67 -2.88
C HIS A 242 5.77 27.57 -3.96
N PRO A 243 5.73 26.27 -3.56
CA PRO A 243 5.90 25.14 -4.48
C PRO A 243 4.88 25.08 -5.63
N GLU A 244 3.73 25.75 -5.49
CA GLU A 244 2.68 25.91 -6.51
C GLU A 244 3.01 26.94 -7.59
N SER A 245 3.92 27.88 -7.30
CA SER A 245 4.31 28.90 -8.27
C SER A 245 5.22 28.24 -9.31
N ALA A 246 4.78 28.22 -10.57
CA ALA A 246 5.55 27.66 -11.68
C ALA A 246 6.97 28.20 -11.66
N SER A 247 7.96 27.30 -11.69
CA SER A 247 9.38 27.64 -11.87
C SER A 247 9.68 27.82 -13.34
#